data_AF-A0A3C1HCT7-F1
#
_entry.id   AF-A0A3C1HCT7-F1
#
_cell.length_a   1.000
_cell.length_b   1.000
_cell.length_c   1.000
_cell.angle_alpha   90.00
_cell.angle_beta   90.00
_cell.angle_gamma   90.00
#
_symmetry.space_group_name_H-M   'P 1'
#
loop_
_entity.id
_entity.type
_entity.pdbx_description
1 polymer ?
#
loop_
_entity_poly.entity_id
_entity_poly.type
_entity_poly.pdbx_seq_one_letter_code
_entity_poly.pdbx_strand_id
1 'polypeptide(L)'
;MPWFELDPHSIAARLRTRGPAENLPSLGRSLATGIAGFTLLGVAGFAPWALGAAWFRGRGGEGGMYAACALVFIGLSSPLLHRLIPGPGSVGRFYRLFGSTFAAYSVAWIAGWMLLGGHPGSIAGLLAGTALMGWMLCRAFDAPEQLARVIAALFLLNSAGYFAGGLAEAALAGWKGISWFGAPIPRRTRLLLAMFSWGVCYGAGFGAGLGIALHACQGQARELLAGGRLGEAGAAERPPGRPGTTPGN
;
A
#
# COMPACT_ATOMS: atom_id res chain seq x y z
N MET A 1 -21.90 4.06 8.11
CA MET A 1 -21.11 5.29 7.87
C MET A 1 -19.90 4.93 7.01
N PRO A 2 -19.67 5.61 5.88
CA PRO A 2 -18.54 5.31 5.01
C PRO A 2 -17.23 5.56 5.75
N TRP A 3 -16.38 4.53 5.88
CA TRP A 3 -15.13 4.67 6.61
C TRP A 3 -14.21 5.65 5.88
N PHE A 4 -13.74 6.66 6.61
CA PHE A 4 -12.80 7.67 6.14
C PHE A 4 -13.26 8.45 4.89
N GLU A 5 -14.56 8.44 4.59
CA GLU A 5 -15.15 9.07 3.37
C GLU A 5 -14.57 8.49 2.07
N LEU A 6 -14.17 7.22 2.04
CA LEU A 6 -13.55 6.59 0.86
C LEU A 6 -14.55 5.85 -0.04
N ASP A 7 -15.85 5.98 0.22
CA ASP A 7 -16.87 5.41 -0.65
C ASP A 7 -16.85 6.05 -2.06
N PRO A 8 -17.36 5.34 -3.09
CA PRO A 8 -17.27 5.77 -4.48
C PRO A 8 -17.89 7.15 -4.74
N HIS A 9 -19.02 7.46 -4.09
CA HIS A 9 -19.72 8.73 -4.26
C HIS A 9 -18.93 9.89 -3.65
N SER A 10 -18.41 9.73 -2.44
CA SER A 10 -17.54 10.72 -1.79
C SER A 10 -16.26 10.99 -2.59
N ILE A 11 -15.65 9.94 -3.17
CA ILE A 11 -14.48 10.11 -4.07
C ILE A 11 -14.87 10.89 -5.32
N ALA A 12 -15.95 10.49 -6.01
CA ALA A 12 -16.40 11.15 -7.23
C ALA A 12 -16.78 12.62 -6.99
N ALA A 13 -17.50 12.91 -5.91
CA ALA A 13 -17.88 14.27 -5.52
C ALA A 13 -16.65 15.16 -5.31
N ARG A 14 -15.63 14.67 -4.59
CA ARG A 14 -14.38 15.43 -4.36
C ARG A 14 -13.58 15.68 -5.63
N LEU A 15 -13.60 14.75 -6.58
CA LEU A 15 -12.86 14.92 -7.83
C LEU A 15 -13.57 15.87 -8.79
N ARG A 16 -14.92 15.90 -8.79
CA ARG A 16 -15.69 16.86 -9.61
C ARG A 16 -15.42 18.31 -9.22
N THR A 17 -15.19 18.61 -7.94
CA THR A 17 -14.91 19.99 -7.48
C THR A 17 -13.53 20.52 -7.89
N ARG A 18 -12.62 19.66 -8.38
CA ARG A 18 -11.24 20.01 -8.74
C ARG A 18 -11.04 20.30 -10.24
N GLY A 19 -12.08 20.13 -11.04
CA GLY A 19 -12.03 20.31 -12.50
C GLY A 19 -11.37 19.12 -13.23
N PRO A 20 -11.27 19.19 -14.57
CA PRO A 20 -10.93 18.05 -15.44
C PRO A 20 -9.50 17.50 -15.27
N ALA A 21 -8.63 18.18 -14.51
CA ALA A 21 -7.22 17.81 -14.35
C ALA A 21 -6.97 16.71 -13.30
N GLU A 22 -7.87 16.50 -12.33
CA GLU A 22 -7.65 15.52 -11.25
C GLU A 22 -8.33 14.18 -11.57
N ASN A 23 -7.60 13.30 -12.27
CA ASN A 23 -8.04 11.94 -12.57
C ASN A 23 -7.63 10.95 -11.48
N LEU A 24 -8.43 9.88 -11.32
CA LEU A 24 -8.04 8.72 -10.52
C LEU A 24 -6.73 8.11 -11.06
N PRO A 25 -5.83 7.66 -10.19
CA PRO A 25 -4.56 7.10 -10.62
C PRO A 25 -4.78 5.84 -11.47
N SER A 26 -4.11 5.79 -12.63
CA SER A 26 -4.06 4.59 -13.46
C SER A 26 -3.36 3.45 -12.72
N LEU A 27 -3.59 2.20 -13.14
CA LEU A 27 -2.96 1.03 -12.52
C LEU A 27 -1.42 1.16 -12.49
N GLY A 28 -0.82 1.57 -13.62
CA GLY A 28 0.63 1.76 -13.71
C GLY A 28 1.14 2.82 -12.73
N ARG A 29 0.41 3.93 -12.55
CA ARG A 29 0.76 4.97 -11.58
C ARG A 29 0.61 4.47 -10.14
N SER A 30 -0.44 3.73 -9.83
CA SER A 30 -0.65 3.11 -8.51
C SER A 30 0.43 2.09 -8.19
N LEU A 31 0.82 1.26 -9.15
CA LEU A 31 1.94 0.31 -9.02
C LEU A 31 3.25 1.03 -8.79
N ALA A 32 3.61 2.00 -9.64
CA ALA A 32 4.87 2.73 -9.52
C ALA A 32 4.96 3.48 -8.18
N THR A 33 3.88 4.15 -7.78
CA THR A 33 3.82 4.87 -6.49
C THR A 33 3.89 3.89 -5.32
N GLY A 34 3.15 2.78 -5.39
CA GLY A 34 3.15 1.73 -4.36
C GLY A 34 4.53 1.10 -4.20
N ILE A 35 5.15 0.64 -5.29
CA ILE A 35 6.48 0.02 -5.28
C ILE A 35 7.51 1.01 -4.76
N ALA A 36 7.64 2.20 -5.38
CA ALA A 36 8.68 3.15 -5.00
C ALA A 36 8.50 3.64 -3.55
N GLY A 37 7.28 4.03 -3.18
CA GLY A 37 6.98 4.53 -1.84
C GLY A 37 7.17 3.46 -0.77
N PHE A 38 6.71 2.23 -1.02
CA PHE A 38 6.78 1.15 -0.04
C PHE A 38 8.17 0.49 0.02
N THR A 39 8.98 0.54 -1.04
CA THR A 39 10.40 0.19 -1.00
C THR A 39 11.19 1.14 -0.11
N LEU A 40 11.02 2.46 -0.28
CA LEU A 40 11.65 3.44 0.59
C LEU A 40 11.18 3.27 2.05
N LEU A 41 9.88 3.09 2.24
CA LEU A 41 9.30 2.80 3.55
C LEU A 41 9.83 1.50 4.14
N GLY A 42 10.01 0.46 3.33
CA GLY A 42 10.53 -0.84 3.74
C GLY A 42 11.95 -0.72 4.27
N VAL A 43 12.84 -0.06 3.54
CA VAL A 43 14.22 0.19 4.02
C VAL A 43 14.22 0.91 5.37
N ALA A 44 13.39 1.94 5.53
CA ALA A 44 13.25 2.65 6.80
C ALA A 44 12.62 1.77 7.90
N GLY A 45 11.57 1.02 7.57
CA GLY A 45 10.81 0.17 8.48
C GLY A 45 11.60 -1.01 9.04
N PHE A 46 12.60 -1.49 8.29
CA PHE A 46 13.54 -2.51 8.76
C PHE A 46 14.76 -1.92 9.49
N ALA A 47 14.93 -0.60 9.58
CA ALA A 47 16.03 0.03 10.31
C ALA A 47 16.05 -0.32 11.81
N PRO A 48 14.92 -0.39 12.55
CA PRO A 48 14.93 -0.83 13.94
C PRO A 48 15.51 -2.23 14.14
N TRP A 49 15.25 -3.15 13.19
CA TRP A 49 15.88 -4.47 13.19
C TRP A 49 17.36 -4.39 12.84
N ALA A 50 17.70 -3.76 11.71
CA ALA A 50 19.07 -3.65 11.21
C ALA A 50 20.04 -3.01 12.20
N LEU A 51 19.61 -1.94 12.88
CA LEU A 51 20.45 -1.13 13.76
C LEU A 51 20.23 -1.43 15.24
N GLY A 52 19.03 -1.86 15.62
CA GLY A 52 18.58 -1.98 17.01
C GLY A 52 18.45 -3.40 17.54
N ALA A 53 18.66 -4.46 16.74
CA ALA A 53 18.42 -5.84 17.18
C ALA A 53 19.12 -6.21 18.51
N ALA A 54 20.35 -5.74 18.73
CA ALA A 54 21.07 -5.99 19.98
C ALA A 54 20.43 -5.31 21.19
N TRP A 55 19.90 -4.10 21.01
CA TRP A 55 19.22 -3.36 22.07
C TRP A 55 17.88 -3.99 22.42
N PHE A 56 17.10 -4.40 21.41
CA PHE A 56 15.80 -5.05 21.64
C PHE A 56 15.92 -6.38 22.37
N ARG A 57 16.97 -7.18 22.08
CA ARG A 57 17.24 -8.43 22.84
C ARG A 57 17.34 -8.22 24.35
N GLY A 58 17.79 -7.05 24.81
CA GLY A 58 17.96 -6.77 26.24
C GLY A 58 16.76 -6.13 26.95
N ARG A 59 15.79 -5.56 26.22
CA ARG A 59 14.72 -4.72 26.83
C ARG A 59 13.30 -5.02 26.37
N GLY A 60 13.09 -5.53 25.16
CA GLY A 60 11.74 -5.73 24.60
C GLY A 60 11.55 -7.04 23.84
N GLY A 61 12.62 -7.84 23.72
CA GLY A 61 12.62 -9.05 22.91
C GLY A 61 12.26 -8.78 21.46
N GLU A 62 11.83 -9.84 20.79
CA GLU A 62 11.43 -9.82 19.38
C GLU A 62 10.12 -9.03 19.17
N GLY A 63 9.17 -9.14 20.10
CA GLY A 63 7.90 -8.42 20.04
C GLY A 63 8.09 -6.88 20.06
N GLY A 64 8.96 -6.37 20.93
CA GLY A 64 9.28 -4.94 20.99
C GLY A 64 9.93 -4.44 19.70
N MET A 65 10.77 -5.27 19.06
CA MET A 65 11.38 -4.95 17.77
C MET A 65 10.33 -4.86 16.67
N TYR A 66 9.39 -5.83 16.60
CA TYR A 66 8.29 -5.78 15.62
C TYR A 66 7.37 -4.58 15.83
N ALA A 67 7.06 -4.24 17.08
CA ALA A 67 6.28 -3.04 17.40
C ALA A 67 6.99 -1.77 16.91
N ALA A 68 8.30 -1.64 17.12
CA ALA A 68 9.09 -0.51 16.63
C ALA A 68 9.08 -0.43 15.10
N CYS A 69 9.29 -1.55 14.40
CA CYS A 69 9.18 -1.60 12.94
C CYS A 69 7.79 -1.15 12.47
N ALA A 70 6.72 -1.67 13.07
CA ALA A 70 5.34 -1.32 12.73
C ALA A 70 5.05 0.19 12.92
N LEU A 71 5.55 0.79 14.00
CA LEU A 71 5.43 2.23 14.22
C LEU A 71 6.13 3.06 13.15
N VAL A 72 7.30 2.61 12.67
CA VAL A 72 8.00 3.27 11.56
C VAL A 72 7.21 3.14 10.26
N PHE A 73 6.70 1.95 9.93
CA PHE A 73 5.84 1.74 8.76
C PHE A 73 4.62 2.65 8.80
N ILE A 74 3.90 2.69 9.92
CA ILE A 74 2.72 3.54 10.07
C ILE A 74 3.11 5.02 9.97
N GLY A 75 4.10 5.45 10.75
CA GLY A 75 4.52 6.84 10.87
C GLY A 75 5.05 7.45 9.57
N LEU A 76 5.75 6.68 8.74
CA LEU A 76 6.35 7.18 7.50
C LEU A 76 5.55 6.88 6.23
N SER A 77 4.46 6.11 6.33
CA SER A 77 3.68 5.69 5.16
C SER A 77 3.01 6.85 4.42
N SER A 78 2.36 7.77 5.13
CA SER A 78 1.52 8.78 4.50
C SER A 78 2.29 9.77 3.61
N PRO A 79 3.44 10.35 4.04
CA PRO A 79 4.23 11.23 3.16
C PRO A 79 4.61 10.58 1.83
N LEU A 80 4.82 9.26 1.81
CA LEU A 80 5.28 8.52 0.64
C LEU A 80 4.13 7.99 -0.24
N LEU A 81 2.99 7.63 0.38
CA LEU A 81 1.97 6.81 -0.27
C LEU A 81 0.59 7.47 -0.35
N HIS A 82 0.39 8.65 0.26
CA HIS A 82 -0.93 9.30 0.26
C HIS A 82 -1.50 9.54 -1.14
N ARG A 83 -0.65 9.65 -2.16
CA ARG A 83 -1.03 9.82 -3.58
C ARG A 83 -1.73 8.60 -4.19
N LEU A 84 -1.76 7.46 -3.49
CA LEU A 84 -2.58 6.30 -3.86
C LEU A 84 -4.08 6.55 -3.58
N ILE A 85 -4.40 7.54 -2.75
CA ILE A 85 -5.78 7.99 -2.49
C ILE A 85 -5.97 9.38 -3.11
N PRO A 86 -6.99 9.56 -3.97
CA PRO A 86 -7.27 10.84 -4.61
C PRO A 86 -7.83 11.91 -3.64
N GLY A 87 -7.71 13.16 -4.07
CA GLY A 87 -8.43 14.30 -3.49
C GLY A 87 -7.75 15.01 -2.30
N PRO A 88 -8.26 16.20 -1.94
CA PRO A 88 -7.73 17.03 -0.86
C PRO A 88 -7.79 16.32 0.49
N GLY A 89 -6.75 16.46 1.33
CA GLY A 89 -6.69 15.77 2.62
C GLY A 89 -6.36 14.28 2.54
N SER A 90 -5.81 13.82 1.40
CA SER A 90 -5.40 12.43 1.22
C SER A 90 -4.39 11.95 2.26
N VAL A 91 -3.50 12.81 2.77
CA VAL A 91 -2.54 12.48 3.84
C VAL A 91 -3.25 11.96 5.11
N GLY A 92 -4.24 12.70 5.61
CA GLY A 92 -4.96 12.33 6.83
C GLY A 92 -5.88 11.12 6.64
N ARG A 93 -6.47 10.95 5.45
CA ARG A 93 -7.25 9.74 5.12
C ARG A 93 -6.35 8.52 4.97
N PHE A 94 -5.19 8.68 4.33
CA PHE A 94 -4.22 7.60 4.17
C PHE A 94 -3.66 7.15 5.50
N TYR A 95 -3.31 8.06 6.42
CA TYR A 95 -2.87 7.67 7.77
C TYR A 95 -3.92 6.83 8.50
N ARG A 96 -5.18 7.27 8.47
CA ARG A 96 -6.28 6.54 9.13
C ARG A 96 -6.53 5.17 8.50
N LEU A 97 -6.58 5.11 7.18
CA LEU A 97 -6.79 3.87 6.43
C LEU A 97 -5.59 2.93 6.57
N PHE A 98 -4.42 3.34 6.11
CA PHE A 98 -3.23 2.50 6.10
C PHE A 98 -2.79 2.19 7.53
N GLY A 99 -2.77 3.16 8.44
CA GLY A 99 -2.37 2.93 9.83
C GLY A 99 -3.23 1.87 10.52
N SER A 100 -4.57 1.95 10.39
CA SER A 100 -5.46 0.96 11.00
C SER A 100 -5.37 -0.42 10.34
N THR A 101 -5.37 -0.47 9.01
CA THR A 101 -5.33 -1.75 8.27
C THR A 101 -3.97 -2.43 8.37
N PHE A 102 -2.87 -1.68 8.35
CA PHE A 102 -1.52 -2.19 8.55
C PHE A 102 -1.29 -2.64 10.00
N ALA A 103 -1.81 -1.92 11.00
CA ALA A 103 -1.74 -2.37 12.40
C ALA A 103 -2.45 -3.74 12.58
N ALA A 104 -3.65 -3.89 12.01
CA ALA A 104 -4.38 -5.14 12.02
C ALA A 104 -3.61 -6.27 11.31
N TYR A 105 -3.04 -5.98 10.13
CA TYR A 105 -2.12 -6.88 9.42
C TYR A 105 -0.94 -7.29 10.30
N SER A 106 -0.25 -6.33 10.93
CA SER A 106 0.94 -6.59 11.76
C SER A 106 0.62 -7.47 12.95
N VAL A 107 -0.48 -7.22 13.66
CA VAL A 107 -0.91 -8.06 14.79
C VAL A 107 -1.18 -9.50 14.34
N ALA A 108 -1.94 -9.68 13.25
CA ALA A 108 -2.24 -11.00 12.72
C ALA A 108 -0.98 -11.75 12.26
N TRP A 109 -0.06 -11.04 11.60
CA TRP A 109 1.21 -11.61 11.15
C TRP A 109 2.10 -12.01 12.33
N ILE A 110 2.28 -11.12 13.32
CA ILE A 110 3.08 -11.38 14.53
C ILE A 110 2.48 -12.56 15.29
N ALA A 111 1.15 -12.62 15.45
CA ALA A 111 0.50 -13.76 16.10
C ALA A 111 0.77 -15.07 15.35
N GLY A 112 0.63 -15.08 14.02
CA GLY A 112 0.93 -16.26 13.21
C GLY A 112 2.38 -16.72 13.34
N TRP A 113 3.32 -15.77 13.31
CA TRP A 113 4.75 -16.04 13.51
C TRP A 113 5.04 -16.60 14.90
N MET A 114 4.53 -15.97 15.95
CA MET A 114 4.82 -16.36 17.34
C MET A 114 4.17 -17.70 17.73
N LEU A 115 2.98 -18.00 17.20
CA LEU A 115 2.24 -19.21 17.57
C LEU A 115 2.73 -20.47 16.84
N LEU A 116 3.12 -20.36 15.57
CA LEU A 116 3.46 -21.52 14.74
C LEU A 116 4.95 -21.61 14.42
N GLY A 117 5.67 -20.48 14.44
CA GLY A 117 7.08 -20.40 14.10
C GLY A 117 7.41 -20.73 12.63
N GLY A 118 8.63 -20.38 12.22
CA GLY A 118 9.21 -20.77 10.93
C GLY A 118 8.36 -20.42 9.70
N HIS A 119 8.48 -21.22 8.64
CA HIS A 119 7.72 -21.02 7.41
C HIS A 119 6.21 -21.18 7.57
N PRO A 120 5.68 -22.18 8.30
CA PRO A 120 4.23 -22.31 8.51
C PRO A 120 3.63 -21.06 9.18
N GLY A 121 4.26 -20.54 10.23
CA GLY A 121 3.83 -19.32 10.90
C GLY A 121 3.92 -18.08 10.03
N SER A 122 4.97 -17.97 9.20
CA SER A 122 5.09 -16.89 8.21
C SER A 122 3.94 -16.91 7.21
N ILE A 123 3.62 -18.07 6.63
CA ILE A 123 2.57 -18.21 5.61
C ILE A 123 1.19 -17.95 6.23
N ALA A 124 0.91 -18.56 7.39
CA ALA A 124 -0.35 -18.37 8.09
C ALA A 124 -0.55 -16.90 8.49
N GLY A 125 0.50 -16.26 9.04
CA GLY A 125 0.49 -14.85 9.39
C GLY A 125 0.31 -13.93 8.18
N LEU A 126 0.98 -14.21 7.06
CA LEU A 126 0.83 -13.46 5.81
C LEU A 126 -0.59 -13.57 5.25
N LEU A 127 -1.14 -14.79 5.22
CA LEU A 127 -2.49 -15.02 4.73
C LEU A 127 -3.52 -14.32 5.63
N ALA A 128 -3.47 -14.55 6.94
CA ALA A 128 -4.40 -13.95 7.89
C ALA A 128 -4.30 -12.41 7.88
N GLY A 129 -3.09 -11.87 7.92
CA GLY A 129 -2.87 -10.42 7.90
C GLY A 129 -3.36 -9.78 6.61
N THR A 130 -3.02 -10.34 5.44
CA THR A 130 -3.45 -9.76 4.15
C THR A 130 -4.94 -9.95 3.91
N ALA A 131 -5.55 -11.03 4.38
CA ALA A 131 -7.00 -11.22 4.36
C ALA A 131 -7.72 -10.14 5.19
N LEU A 132 -7.25 -9.89 6.42
CA LEU A 132 -7.80 -8.87 7.30
C LEU A 132 -7.63 -7.46 6.73
N MET A 133 -6.43 -7.13 6.26
CA MET A 133 -6.17 -5.85 5.59
C MET A 133 -7.04 -5.68 4.34
N GLY A 134 -7.11 -6.68 3.48
CA GLY A 134 -7.92 -6.65 2.26
C GLY A 134 -9.40 -6.45 2.55
N TRP A 135 -9.93 -7.15 3.55
CA TRP A 135 -11.30 -6.94 4.04
C TRP A 135 -11.54 -5.51 4.50
N MET A 136 -10.67 -4.96 5.35
CA MET A 136 -10.82 -3.58 5.81
C MET A 136 -10.71 -2.54 4.67
N LEU A 137 -9.81 -2.76 3.71
CA LEU A 137 -9.68 -1.90 2.53
C LEU A 137 -10.97 -1.94 1.70
N CYS A 138 -11.48 -3.12 1.33
CA CYS A 138 -12.73 -3.25 0.60
C CYS A 138 -13.91 -2.63 1.33
N ARG A 139 -14.00 -2.78 2.66
CA ARG A 139 -15.05 -2.14 3.47
C ARG A 139 -14.93 -0.62 3.50
N ALA A 140 -13.71 -0.08 3.46
CA ALA A 140 -13.49 1.36 3.45
C ALA A 140 -13.88 2.01 2.12
N PHE A 141 -13.65 1.32 1.01
CA PHE A 141 -13.98 1.80 -0.34
C PHE A 141 -15.36 1.34 -0.84
N ASP A 142 -16.13 0.64 -0.02
CA ASP A 142 -17.44 0.05 -0.39
C ASP A 142 -17.35 -0.84 -1.66
N ALA A 143 -16.31 -1.68 -1.73
CA ALA A 143 -15.98 -2.53 -2.89
C ALA A 143 -15.89 -4.03 -2.51
N PRO A 144 -16.95 -4.65 -1.96
CA PRO A 144 -16.93 -6.05 -1.52
C PRO A 144 -16.68 -7.04 -2.67
N GLU A 145 -17.09 -6.71 -3.89
CA GLU A 145 -16.87 -7.50 -5.10
C GLU A 145 -15.39 -7.65 -5.47
N GLN A 146 -14.54 -6.74 -4.98
CA GLN A 146 -13.09 -6.77 -5.20
C GLN A 146 -12.33 -7.57 -4.14
N LEU A 147 -13.01 -8.08 -3.10
CA LEU A 147 -12.36 -8.66 -1.92
C LEU A 147 -11.38 -9.78 -2.27
N ALA A 148 -11.81 -10.77 -3.06
CA ALA A 148 -10.96 -11.89 -3.45
C ALA A 148 -9.71 -11.42 -4.22
N ARG A 149 -9.89 -10.47 -5.15
CA ARG A 149 -8.81 -9.90 -5.95
C ARG A 149 -7.81 -9.12 -5.08
N VAL A 150 -8.32 -8.32 -4.15
CA VAL A 150 -7.51 -7.52 -3.21
C VAL A 150 -6.69 -8.43 -2.29
N ILE A 151 -7.31 -9.44 -1.69
CA ILE A 151 -6.62 -10.41 -0.83
C ILE A 151 -5.57 -11.16 -1.63
N ALA A 152 -5.89 -11.66 -2.83
CA ALA A 152 -4.95 -12.37 -3.67
C ALA A 152 -3.75 -11.49 -4.07
N ALA A 153 -4.00 -10.24 -4.49
CA ALA A 153 -2.93 -9.32 -4.86
C ALA A 153 -2.01 -9.00 -3.68
N LEU A 154 -2.58 -8.73 -2.50
CA LEU A 154 -1.81 -8.48 -1.28
C LEU A 154 -1.03 -9.73 -0.89
N PHE A 155 -1.67 -10.89 -0.76
CA PHE A 155 -1.04 -12.13 -0.31
C PHE A 155 0.09 -12.59 -1.22
N LEU A 156 -0.17 -12.68 -2.54
CA LEU A 156 0.79 -13.24 -3.48
C LEU A 156 2.02 -12.33 -3.62
N LEU A 157 1.82 -11.02 -3.78
CA LEU A 157 2.94 -10.10 -3.98
C LEU A 157 3.70 -9.81 -2.68
N ASN A 158 3.00 -9.75 -1.55
CA ASN A 158 3.65 -9.68 -0.23
C ASN A 158 4.48 -10.93 0.04
N SER A 159 3.93 -12.12 -0.20
CA SER A 159 4.66 -13.38 -0.02
C SER A 159 5.87 -13.45 -0.95
N ALA A 160 5.72 -13.08 -2.22
CA ALA A 160 6.84 -13.03 -3.15
C ALA A 160 7.95 -12.10 -2.66
N GLY A 161 7.61 -10.88 -2.21
CA GLY A 161 8.58 -9.94 -1.65
C GLY A 161 9.23 -10.44 -0.36
N TYR A 162 8.45 -11.05 0.52
CA TYR A 162 8.90 -11.62 1.79
C TYR A 162 9.93 -12.74 1.56
N PHE A 163 9.59 -13.76 0.76
CA PHE A 163 10.51 -14.87 0.50
C PHE A 163 11.70 -14.45 -0.34
N ALA A 164 11.54 -13.52 -1.30
CA ALA A 164 12.66 -12.94 -2.03
C ALA A 164 13.63 -12.20 -1.09
N GLY A 165 13.11 -11.53 -0.05
CA GLY A 165 13.92 -10.90 0.99
C GLY A 165 14.81 -11.90 1.72
N GLY A 166 14.27 -13.04 2.12
CA GLY A 166 15.03 -14.11 2.76
C GLY A 166 16.13 -14.71 1.86
N LEU A 167 15.83 -14.90 0.57
CA LEU A 167 16.84 -15.34 -0.41
C LEU A 167 17.94 -14.29 -0.60
N ALA A 168 17.57 -13.01 -0.72
CA ALA A 168 18.51 -11.91 -0.87
C ALA A 168 19.40 -11.74 0.37
N GLU A 169 18.83 -11.84 1.56
CA GLU A 169 19.57 -11.81 2.83
C GLU A 169 20.59 -12.95 2.88
N ALA A 170 20.16 -14.19 2.62
CA ALA A 170 21.04 -15.36 2.66
C ALA A 170 22.19 -15.23 1.65
N ALA A 171 21.89 -14.79 0.42
CA ALA A 171 22.88 -14.55 -0.62
C ALA A 171 23.89 -13.47 -0.20
N LEU A 172 23.41 -12.31 0.27
CA LEU A 172 24.26 -11.19 0.68
C LEU A 172 25.10 -11.54 1.91
N ALA A 173 24.51 -12.17 2.93
CA ALA A 173 25.23 -12.56 4.15
C ALA A 173 26.34 -13.59 3.86
N GLY A 174 26.09 -14.52 2.94
CA GLY A 174 27.02 -15.57 2.51
C GLY A 174 28.10 -15.12 1.52
N TRP A 175 27.95 -13.95 0.90
CA TRP A 175 28.85 -13.50 -0.17
C TRP A 175 30.27 -13.22 0.34
N LYS A 176 31.22 -14.09 0.00
CA LYS A 176 32.65 -13.95 0.32
C LYS A 176 33.38 -13.17 -0.78
N GLY A 177 34.36 -12.35 -0.40
CA GLY A 177 35.27 -11.71 -1.36
C GLY A 177 34.72 -10.47 -2.09
N ILE A 178 33.58 -9.88 -1.69
CA ILE A 178 33.21 -8.56 -2.21
C ILE A 178 34.24 -7.53 -1.77
N SER A 179 34.73 -6.77 -2.74
CA SER A 179 35.46 -5.53 -2.53
C SER A 179 34.71 -4.37 -3.18
N TRP A 180 34.75 -3.20 -2.53
CA TRP A 180 34.30 -1.93 -3.09
C TRP A 180 35.54 -1.08 -3.34
N PHE A 181 35.77 -0.70 -4.60
CA PHE A 181 36.96 0.08 -5.01
C PHE A 181 38.28 -0.59 -4.57
N GLY A 182 38.35 -1.92 -4.67
CA GLY A 182 39.52 -2.70 -4.27
C GLY A 182 39.66 -2.96 -2.76
N ALA A 183 38.81 -2.37 -1.91
CA ALA A 183 38.82 -2.63 -0.47
C ALA A 183 37.77 -3.68 -0.07
N PRO A 184 38.10 -4.73 0.70
CA PRO A 184 37.14 -5.75 1.11
C PRO A 184 36.03 -5.15 1.99
N ILE A 185 34.77 -5.50 1.72
CA ILE A 185 33.64 -5.01 2.52
C ILE A 185 33.65 -5.69 3.90
N PRO A 186 33.61 -4.93 5.02
CA PRO A 186 33.54 -5.51 6.36
C PRO A 186 32.30 -6.38 6.55
N ARG A 187 32.45 -7.49 7.31
CA ARG A 187 31.34 -8.40 7.62
C ARG A 187 30.10 -7.67 8.17
N ARG A 188 30.31 -6.66 9.04
CA ARG A 188 29.22 -5.84 9.60
C ARG A 188 28.41 -5.14 8.51
N THR A 189 29.09 -4.49 7.57
CA THR A 189 28.44 -3.81 6.44
C THR A 189 27.66 -4.79 5.57
N ARG A 190 28.24 -5.98 5.31
CA ARG A 190 27.55 -7.03 4.55
C ARG A 190 26.27 -7.52 5.24
N LEU A 191 26.31 -7.70 6.56
CA LEU A 191 25.13 -8.07 7.34
C LEU A 191 24.06 -6.96 7.32
N LEU A 192 24.46 -5.69 7.44
CA LEU A 192 23.53 -4.57 7.32
C LEU A 192 22.87 -4.52 5.94
N LEU A 193 23.65 -4.72 4.86
CA LEU A 193 23.11 -4.79 3.49
C LEU A 193 22.12 -5.95 3.34
N ALA A 194 22.42 -7.12 3.92
CA ALA A 194 21.53 -8.27 3.94
C ALA A 194 20.23 -7.99 4.72
N MET A 195 20.30 -7.26 5.84
CA MET A 195 19.11 -6.87 6.59
C MET A 195 18.30 -5.79 5.85
N PHE A 196 18.93 -4.86 5.16
CA PHE A 196 18.23 -3.84 4.37
C PHE A 196 17.66 -4.38 3.05
N SER A 197 18.21 -5.46 2.49
CA SER A 197 17.64 -6.11 1.30
C SER A 197 16.25 -6.68 1.58
N TRP A 198 15.95 -7.09 2.82
CA TRP A 198 14.59 -7.39 3.23
C TRP A 198 13.66 -6.21 3.00
N GLY A 199 14.04 -5.02 3.45
CA GLY A 199 13.27 -3.80 3.25
C GLY A 199 13.02 -3.49 1.77
N VAL A 200 14.00 -3.78 0.90
CA VAL A 200 13.85 -3.61 -0.55
C VAL A 200 12.87 -4.61 -1.15
N CYS A 201 13.08 -5.91 -0.92
CA CYS A 201 12.28 -6.98 -1.50
C CYS A 201 10.85 -7.01 -0.96
N TYR A 202 10.69 -6.96 0.36
CA TYR A 202 9.39 -6.83 1.02
C TYR A 202 8.70 -5.55 0.56
N GLY A 203 9.46 -4.46 0.53
CA GLY A 203 8.99 -3.15 0.10
C GLY A 203 8.36 -3.16 -1.29
N ALA A 204 9.08 -3.73 -2.26
CA ALA A 204 8.62 -3.82 -3.64
C ALA A 204 7.39 -4.73 -3.79
N GLY A 205 7.42 -5.92 -3.17
CA GLY A 205 6.31 -6.88 -3.23
C GLY A 205 5.04 -6.35 -2.58
N PHE A 206 5.13 -5.90 -1.32
CA PHE A 206 3.99 -5.33 -0.60
C PHE A 206 3.48 -4.04 -1.27
N GLY A 207 4.39 -3.18 -1.73
CA GLY A 207 4.05 -1.94 -2.45
C GLY A 207 3.27 -2.20 -3.74
N ALA A 208 3.68 -3.20 -4.53
CA ALA A 208 2.94 -3.63 -5.71
C ALA A 208 1.55 -4.15 -5.34
N GLY A 209 1.45 -5.02 -4.32
CA GLY A 209 0.18 -5.53 -3.81
C GLY A 209 -0.78 -4.42 -3.37
N LEU A 210 -0.27 -3.45 -2.61
CA LEU A 210 -1.03 -2.29 -2.15
C LEU A 210 -1.50 -1.40 -3.31
N GLY A 211 -0.63 -1.18 -4.30
CA GLY A 211 -0.96 -0.43 -5.51
C GLY A 211 -2.11 -1.06 -6.30
N ILE A 212 -2.09 -2.39 -6.49
CA ILE A 212 -3.17 -3.15 -7.14
C ILE A 212 -4.44 -3.10 -6.29
N ALA A 213 -4.33 -3.34 -4.97
CA ALA A 213 -5.45 -3.39 -4.06
C ALA A 213 -6.23 -2.07 -4.05
N LEU A 214 -5.54 -0.94 -3.82
CA LEU A 214 -6.17 0.38 -3.79
C LEU A 214 -6.70 0.78 -5.16
N HIS A 215 -5.99 0.44 -6.25
CA HIS A 215 -6.54 0.64 -7.58
C HIS A 215 -7.84 -0.14 -7.76
N ALA A 216 -7.89 -1.43 -7.45
CA ALA A 216 -9.09 -2.27 -7.59
C ALA A 216 -10.27 -1.72 -6.77
N CYS A 217 -10.04 -1.36 -5.50
CA CYS A 217 -11.05 -0.75 -4.64
C CYS A 217 -11.65 0.55 -5.19
N GLN A 218 -10.92 1.27 -6.05
CA GLN A 218 -11.39 2.52 -6.67
C GLN A 218 -12.16 2.29 -7.99
N GLY A 219 -12.52 1.05 -8.33
CA GLY A 219 -13.22 0.67 -9.56
C GLY A 219 -14.52 1.44 -9.80
N GLN A 220 -15.46 1.34 -8.86
CA GLN A 220 -16.76 1.99 -8.96
C GLN A 220 -16.65 3.53 -9.03
N ALA A 221 -15.70 4.12 -8.31
CA ALA A 221 -15.45 5.56 -8.39
C ALA A 221 -15.01 5.99 -9.81
N ARG A 222 -14.21 5.16 -10.50
CA ARG A 222 -13.82 5.40 -11.91
C ARG A 222 -15.03 5.34 -12.84
N GLU A 223 -15.93 4.38 -12.64
CA GLU A 223 -17.17 4.24 -13.42
C GLU A 223 -18.09 5.44 -13.24
N LEU A 224 -18.32 5.90 -12.01
CA LEU A 224 -19.13 7.10 -11.71
C LEU A 224 -18.58 8.38 -12.37
N LEU A 225 -17.25 8.50 -12.45
CA LEU A 225 -16.59 9.63 -13.13
C LEU A 225 -16.61 9.48 -14.65
N ALA A 226 -16.65 8.26 -15.19
CA ALA A 226 -16.80 8.02 -16.63
C ALA A 226 -18.25 8.30 -17.08
N GLY A 227 -19.25 7.80 -16.33
CA GLY A 227 -20.66 8.01 -16.62
C GLY A 227 -21.10 9.48 -16.53
N GLY A 228 -20.57 10.24 -15.56
CA GLY A 228 -20.83 11.69 -15.46
C GLY A 228 -20.35 12.47 -16.69
N ARG A 229 -19.20 12.10 -17.26
CA ARG A 229 -18.65 12.75 -18.46
C ARG A 229 -19.50 12.51 -19.71
N LEU A 230 -20.11 11.33 -19.83
CA LEU A 230 -21.03 11.02 -20.93
C LEU A 230 -22.33 11.85 -20.83
N GLY A 231 -22.84 12.05 -19.61
CA GLY A 231 -24.02 12.90 -19.38
C GLY A 231 -23.78 14.38 -19.71
N GLU A 232 -22.61 14.91 -19.36
CA GLU A 232 -22.24 16.30 -19.66
C GLU A 232 -22.00 16.54 -21.17
N ALA A 233 -21.34 15.61 -21.86
CA ALA A 233 -21.12 15.69 -23.30
C ALA A 233 -22.45 15.69 -24.09
N GLY A 234 -23.40 14.83 -23.71
CA GLY A 234 -24.73 14.78 -24.34
C GLY A 234 -25.61 16.00 -24.05
N ALA A 235 -25.37 16.72 -22.93
CA ALA A 235 -26.07 17.96 -22.62
C ALA A 235 -25.52 19.16 -23.41
N ALA A 236 -24.20 19.20 -23.65
CA ALA A 236 -23.54 20.25 -24.42
C ALA A 236 -23.88 20.22 -25.93
N GLU A 237 -24.28 19.06 -26.45
CA GLU A 237 -24.67 18.89 -27.86
C GLU A 237 -26.12 19.29 -28.18
N ARG A 238 -26.95 19.63 -27.19
CA ARG A 238 -28.29 20.17 -27.49
C ARG A 238 -28.13 21.59 -28.04
N PRO A 239 -28.41 21.83 -29.34
CA PRO A 239 -28.33 23.17 -29.90
C PRO A 239 -29.26 24.09 -29.10
N PRO A 240 -28.85 25.34 -28.82
CA PRO A 240 -29.70 26.30 -28.12
C PRO A 240 -31.03 26.36 -28.88
N GLY A 241 -32.10 25.97 -28.18
CA GLY A 241 -33.44 25.90 -28.77
C GLY A 241 -33.74 27.22 -29.47
N ARG A 242 -34.10 27.14 -30.76
CA ARG A 242 -34.53 28.31 -31.52
C ARG A 242 -35.58 29.05 -30.68
N PRO A 243 -35.42 30.37 -30.44
CA PRO A 243 -36.41 31.13 -29.71
C PRO A 243 -37.76 30.93 -30.40
N GLY A 244 -38.72 30.40 -29.64
CA GLY A 244 -40.05 30.09 -30.12
C GLY A 244 -40.68 31.35 -30.69
N THR A 245 -41.09 31.27 -31.95
CA THR A 245 -42.00 32.23 -32.56
C THR A 245 -43.28 32.23 -31.74
N THR A 246 -43.54 33.32 -31.04
CA THR A 246 -44.83 33.58 -30.40
C THR A 246 -45.93 33.52 -31.46
N PRO A 247 -46.99 32.71 -31.27
CA PRO A 247 -48.16 32.78 -32.13
C PRO A 247 -48.84 34.14 -31.89
N GLY A 248 -48.94 34.93 -32.96
CA GLY A 248 -49.72 36.17 -32.96
C GLY A 248 -51.21 35.84 -32.87
N ASN A 249 -51.90 36.57 -31.99
CA ASN A 249 -53.35 36.68 -31.93
C ASN A 249 -53.90 37.50 -33.11
#